data_AF-A0A6M1XPX5-F1
#
_entry.id   AF-A0A6M1XPX5-F1
#
_cell.length_a   1.000
_cell.length_b   1.000
_cell.length_c   1.000
_cell.angle_alpha   90.00
_cell.angle_beta   90.00
_cell.angle_gamma   90.00
#
_symmetry.space_group_name_H-M   'P 1'
#
loop_
_entity.id
_entity.type
_entity.pdbx_description
1 polymer ?
#
loop_
_entity_poly.entity_id
_entity_poly.type
_entity_poly.pdbx_seq_one_letter_code
_entity_poly.pdbx_strand_id
1 'polypeptide(L)' 'MSIMRLFTFILSIFIVGMVEMMVAGIMNLMSQDLHVSEAVVGQLVTMYALTFAICGPILVKLTNRFSSRPVLL' A
#
# COMPACT_ATOMS: atom_id res chain seq x y z
N MET A 1 12.55 12.10 18.07
CA MET A 1 11.24 11.86 17.41
C MET A 1 10.17 11.80 18.49
N SER A 2 9.17 12.69 18.47
CA SER A 2 8.08 12.67 19.47
C SER A 2 7.31 11.35 19.41
N ILE A 3 6.94 10.80 20.58
CA ILE A 3 6.19 9.53 20.75
C ILE A 3 4.94 9.47 19.85
N MET A 4 4.30 10.63 19.63
CA MET A 4 3.11 10.77 18.81
C MET A 4 3.38 10.47 17.32
N ARG A 5 4.54 10.86 16.78
CA ARG A 5 4.92 10.58 15.38
C ARG A 5 5.21 9.10 15.15
N LEU A 6 5.74 8.44 16.18
CA LEU A 6 6.05 7.02 16.12
C LEU A 6 4.76 6.18 16.20
N PHE A 7 3.83 6.59 17.05
CA PHE A 7 2.51 5.97 17.13
C PHE A 7 1.72 6.10 15.81
N THR A 8 1.67 7.30 15.21
CA THR A 8 0.99 7.48 13.93
C THR A 8 1.67 6.69 12.80
N PHE A 9 3.00 6.61 12.78
CA PHE A 9 3.74 5.82 11.80
C PHE A 9 3.44 4.32 11.91
N ILE A 10 3.48 3.77 13.12
CA ILE A 10 3.12 2.36 13.38
C ILE A 10 1.68 2.10 12.94
N LEU A 11 0.74 2.96 13.34
CA LEU A 11 -0.67 2.82 13.00
C LEU A 11 -0.88 2.88 11.48
N SER A 12 -0.20 3.78 10.78
CA SER A 12 -0.27 3.86 9.31
C SER A 12 0.23 2.58 8.64
N ILE A 13 1.40 2.05 9.04
CA ILE A 13 1.92 0.80 8.47
C ILE A 13 0.99 -0.37 8.78
N PHE A 14 0.44 -0.42 9.99
CA PHE A 14 -0.49 -1.46 10.40
C PHE A 14 -1.76 -1.46 9.55
N ILE A 15 -2.38 -0.29 9.35
CA ILE A 15 -3.58 -0.15 8.52
C ILE A 15 -3.28 -0.56 7.07
N VAL A 16 -2.16 -0.14 6.51
CA VAL A 16 -1.76 -0.53 5.15
C VAL A 16 -1.60 -2.04 5.06
N GLY A 17 -0.90 -2.67 6.00
CA GLY A 17 -0.73 -4.13 6.03
C GLY A 17 -2.05 -4.90 6.14
N MET A 18 -3.00 -4.38 6.92
CA MET A 18 -4.35 -4.96 7.03
C MET A 18 -5.11 -4.92 5.70
N VAL A 19 -5.06 -3.80 4.99
CA VAL A 19 -5.72 -3.64 3.68
C VAL A 19 -5.14 -4.60 2.65
N GLU A 20 -3.82 -4.79 2.63
CA GLU A 20 -3.15 -5.74 1.73
C GLU A 20 -3.60 -7.18 1.97
N MET A 21 -3.70 -7.61 3.24
CA MET A 21 -4.15 -8.96 3.58
C MET A 21 -5.64 -9.18 3.29
N MET A 22 -6.46 -8.13 3.36
CA MET A 22 -7.90 -8.21 3.09
C MET A 22 -8.18 -8.69 1.66
N VAL A 23 -7.38 -8.28 0.68
CA VAL A 23 -7.58 -8.61 -0.75
C VAL A 23 -7.60 -10.12 -0.97
N ALA A 24 -6.68 -10.86 -0.36
CA ALA A 24 -6.64 -12.32 -0.45
C ALA A 24 -7.90 -12.97 0.15
N GLY A 25 -8.45 -12.38 1.22
CA GLY A 25 -9.64 -12.89 1.90
C GLY A 25 -10.95 -12.72 1.11
N ILE A 26 -11.00 -11.78 0.16
CA ILE A 26 -12.19 -11.51 -0.67
C ILE A 26 -12.02 -11.92 -2.13
N MET A 27 -10.93 -12.61 -2.48
CA MET A 27 -10.60 -12.94 -3.88
C MET A 27 -11.71 -13.77 -4.57
N ASN A 28 -12.34 -14.69 -3.85
CA ASN A 28 -13.46 -15.47 -4.37
C ASN A 28 -14.70 -14.58 -4.61
N LEU A 29 -15.00 -13.63 -3.72
CA LEU A 29 -16.08 -12.65 -3.91
C LEU A 29 -15.81 -11.77 -5.13
N MET A 30 -14.58 -11.28 -5.29
CA MET A 30 -14.17 -10.52 -6.48
C MET A 30 -14.35 -11.34 -7.76
N SER A 31 -13.96 -12.62 -7.75
CA SER A 31 -14.12 -13.54 -8.88
C SER A 31 -15.59 -13.69 -9.28
N GLN A 32 -16.49 -13.82 -8.29
CA GLN A 32 -17.94 -13.90 -8.53
C GLN A 32 -18.50 -12.60 -9.09
N ASP A 33 -18.17 -11.45 -8.49
CA ASP A 33 -18.68 -10.14 -8.89
C ASP A 33 -18.20 -9.71 -10.29
N LEU A 34 -16.94 -10.03 -10.63
CA LEU A 34 -16.35 -9.71 -11.93
C LEU A 34 -16.63 -10.79 -12.99
N HIS A 35 -17.27 -11.91 -12.62
CA HIS A 35 -17.49 -13.07 -13.50
C HIS A 35 -16.21 -13.61 -14.19
N VAL A 36 -15.06 -13.52 -13.51
CA VAL A 36 -13.76 -14.02 -13.99
C VAL A 36 -13.24 -15.09 -13.05
N SER A 37 -12.32 -15.94 -13.50
CA SER A 37 -11.72 -16.95 -12.62
C SER A 37 -10.82 -16.31 -11.56
N GLU A 38 -10.66 -16.98 -10.41
CA GLU A 38 -9.74 -16.55 -9.34
C GLU A 38 -8.30 -16.34 -9.84
N ALA A 39 -7.87 -17.11 -10.85
CA ALA A 39 -6.56 -16.96 -11.49
C ALA A 39 -6.39 -15.58 -12.14
N VAL A 40 -7.44 -15.05 -12.78
CA VAL A 40 -7.42 -13.71 -13.38
C VAL A 40 -7.37 -12.64 -12.30
N VAL A 41 -8.11 -12.81 -11.20
CA VAL A 41 -8.03 -11.90 -10.04
C VAL A 41 -6.61 -11.87 -9.47
N GLY A 42 -5.95 -13.02 -9.34
CA GLY A 42 -4.55 -13.09 -8.91
C GLY A 42 -3.58 -12.36 -9.84
N GLN A 43 -3.83 -12.34 -11.15
CA GLN A 43 -3.04 -11.53 -12.09
C GLN A 43 -3.23 -10.04 -11.86
N LEU A 44 -4.44 -9.58 -11.53
CA LEU A 44 -4.70 -8.18 -11.16
C LEU A 44 -3.92 -7.78 -9.91
N VAL A 45 -3.88 -8.64 -8.89
CA VAL A 45 -3.07 -8.44 -7.67
C VAL A 45 -1.58 -8.36 -8.01
N THR A 46 -1.10 -9.18 -8.94
CA THR A 46 0.29 -9.13 -9.40
C THR A 46 0.61 -7.80 -10.08
N MET A 47 -0.30 -7.29 -10.92
CA MET A 47 -0.14 -6.01 -11.59
C MET A 47 -0.19 -4.83 -10.61
N TYR A 48 -1.03 -4.93 -9.57
CA TYR A 48 -1.04 -4.00 -8.45
C TYR A 48 0.32 -3.97 -7.73
N ALA A 49 0.87 -5.14 -7.36
CA ALA A 49 2.16 -5.24 -6.68
C ALA A 49 3.31 -4.67 -7.54
N LEU A 50 3.30 -4.93 -8.85
CA LEU A 50 4.28 -4.37 -9.79
C LEU A 50 4.16 -2.84 -9.84
N THR A 51 2.94 -2.32 -9.92
CA THR A 51 2.68 -0.88 -9.90
C THR A 51 3.18 -0.26 -8.60
N PHE A 52 2.92 -0.88 -7.46
CA PHE A 52 3.39 -0.41 -6.15
C PHE A 52 4.93 -0.41 -6.06
N ALA A 53 5.57 -1.47 -6.55
CA ALA A 53 7.03 -1.60 -6.59
C ALA A 53 7.71 -0.50 -7.44
N ILE A 54 7.07 -0.09 -8.54
CA ILE A 54 7.56 0.98 -9.41
C ILE A 54 7.20 2.36 -8.85
N CYS A 55 5.96 2.55 -8.40
CA CYS A 55 5.47 3.82 -7.88
C CYS A 55 6.16 4.22 -6.58
N GLY A 56 6.53 3.28 -5.70
CA GLY A 56 7.24 3.55 -4.45
C GLY A 56 8.47 4.45 -4.62
N PRO A 57 9.53 4.00 -5.32
CA PRO A 57 10.74 4.82 -5.54
C PRO A 57 10.46 6.08 -6.35
N ILE A 58 9.51 6.06 -7.29
CA ILE A 58 9.11 7.25 -8.06
C ILE A 58 8.49 8.30 -7.13
N LEU A 59 7.55 7.92 -6.26
CA LEU A 59 6.94 8.80 -5.29
C LEU A 59 7.99 9.34 -4.33
N VAL A 60 8.90 8.51 -3.83
CA VAL A 60 10.00 8.95 -2.95
C VAL A 60 10.86 10.00 -3.66
N LYS A 61 11.24 9.77 -4.92
CA LYS A 61 12.05 10.72 -5.69
C LYS A 61 11.31 12.04 -5.94
N LEU A 62 10.02 12.00 -6.26
CA LEU A 62 9.18 13.18 -6.46
C LEU A 62 8.96 13.94 -5.15
N THR A 63 8.71 13.22 -4.06
CA THR A 63 8.46 13.81 -2.74
C THR A 63 9.72 14.28 -2.04
N ASN A 64 10.91 13.83 -2.45
CA ASN A 64 12.20 14.29 -1.91
C ASN A 64 12.41 15.81 -2.07
N ARG A 65 11.75 16.46 -3.05
CA ARG A 65 11.78 17.92 -3.20
C ARG A 65 10.93 18.67 -2.17
N PHE A 66 9.95 18.01 -1.56
CA PHE A 66 9.27 18.56 -0.39
C PHE A 66 10.17 18.27 0.80
N SER A 67 10.87 19.30 1.28
CA SER A 67 11.77 19.17 2.43
C SER A 67 11.07 18.40 3.55
N SER A 68 11.66 17.29 3.99
CA SER A 68 11.38 16.72 5.32
C SER A 68 11.63 17.87 6.29
N ARG A 69 10.56 18.55 6.74
CA ARG A 69 10.68 19.73 7.60
C ARG A 69 11.69 19.41 8.71
N PRO A 70 12.83 20.10 8.80
CA PRO A 70 13.74 19.91 9.91
C PRO A 70 13.04 20.52 11.13
N VAL A 71 12.24 19.73 11.84
CA VAL A 71 11.68 20.08 13.16
C VAL A 71 12.75 19.83 14.22
N LEU A 72 13.95 20.33 13.98
CA LEU A 72 15.10 20.37 14.88
C LEU A 72 15.69 21.79 14.80
N LEU A 73 14.95 22.74 15.35
CA LEU A 73 15.50 23.86 16.12
C LEU A 73 14.71 23.89 17.43
#